data_AF-A0A2P6RMZ0-F1
#
_entry.id   AF-A0A2P6RMZ0-F1
#
_cell.length_a   1.000
_cell.length_b   1.000
_cell.length_c   1.000
_cell.angle_alpha   90.00
_cell.angle_beta   90.00
_cell.angle_gamma   90.00
#
_symmetry.space_group_name_H-M   'P 1'
#
loop_
_entity.id
_entity.type
_entity.pdbx_description
1 polymer ?
#
loop_
_entity_poly.entity_id
_entity_poly.type
_entity_poly.pdbx_seq_one_letter_code
_entity_poly.pdbx_strand_id
1 'polypeptide(L)'
;MDDFKFQGWFGNKDFRFIGPELPVDQSDFDQMADFCRRTVSTIWHYHGGCIAGKVVDGDFRVIVPLRTFGISPRDKSSGYPTLLILGRYVGQKIMNNRKGGYKMVD
;
A
#
# COMPACT_ATOMS: atom_id res chain seq x y z
N MET A 1 -21.09 -10.32 20.07
CA MET A 1 -21.11 -10.61 18.62
C MET A 1 -22.43 -11.22 18.17
N ASP A 2 -23.19 -11.87 19.06
CA ASP A 2 -24.51 -12.43 18.71
C ASP A 2 -25.56 -11.40 18.30
N ASP A 3 -25.37 -10.13 18.65
CA ASP A 3 -26.25 -9.01 18.26
C ASP A 3 -26.24 -8.74 16.74
N PHE A 4 -25.21 -9.20 16.03
CA PHE A 4 -25.06 -9.02 14.57
C PHE A 4 -25.49 -10.26 13.78
N LYS A 5 -25.96 -11.31 14.45
CA LYS A 5 -26.38 -12.55 13.81
C LYS A 5 -27.86 -12.46 13.40
N PHE A 6 -28.17 -12.97 12.22
CA PHE A 6 -29.53 -13.06 11.72
C PHE A 6 -30.23 -14.26 12.33
N GLN A 7 -31.50 -14.10 12.70
CA GLN A 7 -32.32 -15.18 13.20
C GLN A 7 -32.87 -15.99 12.02
N GLY A 8 -32.43 -17.24 11.92
CA GLY A 8 -32.93 -18.21 10.97
C GLY A 8 -34.35 -18.65 11.30
N TRP A 9 -35.01 -19.26 10.32
CA TRP A 9 -36.39 -19.75 10.43
C TRP A 9 -36.57 -20.76 11.58
N PHE A 10 -35.53 -21.52 11.91
CA PHE A 10 -35.54 -22.53 12.97
C PHE A 10 -35.01 -22.01 14.33
N GLY A 11 -34.84 -20.69 14.48
CA GLY A 11 -34.37 -20.06 15.72
C GLY A 11 -32.85 -20.11 15.94
N ASN A 12 -32.08 -20.71 15.02
CA ASN A 12 -30.63 -20.59 14.99
C ASN A 12 -30.21 -19.15 14.66
N LYS A 13 -29.09 -18.69 15.23
CA LYS A 13 -28.54 -17.35 14.98
C LYS A 13 -27.19 -17.50 14.31
N ASP A 14 -27.06 -17.00 13.08
CA ASP A 14 -25.85 -17.10 12.27
C ASP A 14 -25.52 -15.81 11.52
N PHE A 15 -24.27 -15.63 11.10
CA PHE A 15 -23.88 -14.54 10.21
C PHE A 15 -24.30 -14.87 8.78
N ARG A 16 -24.67 -13.84 8.01
CA ARG A 16 -24.91 -13.97 6.58
C ARG A 16 -23.83 -13.21 5.82
N PHE A 17 -23.00 -13.95 5.10
CA PHE A 17 -21.91 -13.37 4.31
C PHE A 17 -22.34 -13.13 2.87
N ILE A 18 -21.82 -12.06 2.27
CA ILE A 18 -21.86 -11.86 0.82
C ILE A 18 -20.50 -12.32 0.28
N GLY A 19 -20.48 -13.53 -0.28
CA GLY A 19 -19.27 -14.22 -0.69
C GLY A 19 -18.93 -15.42 0.20
N PRO A 20 -17.75 -16.05 0.00
CA PRO A 20 -17.33 -17.22 0.76
C PRO A 20 -17.01 -16.86 2.21
N GLU A 21 -17.41 -17.75 3.12
CA GLU A 21 -17.14 -17.65 4.55
C GLU A 21 -15.72 -18.13 4.87
N LEU A 22 -15.18 -17.69 6.01
CA LEU A 22 -13.90 -18.19 6.49
C LEU A 22 -13.98 -19.70 6.77
N PRO A 23 -12.91 -20.47 6.55
CA PRO A 23 -12.81 -21.85 7.01
C PRO A 23 -13.18 -22.00 8.49
N VAL A 24 -13.94 -23.05 8.81
CA VAL A 24 -14.41 -23.29 10.19
C VAL A 24 -13.23 -23.53 11.13
N ASP A 25 -12.25 -24.31 10.68
CA ASP A 25 -10.98 -24.47 11.38
C ASP A 25 -9.95 -23.46 10.84
N GLN A 26 -9.76 -22.38 11.59
CA GLN A 26 -8.80 -21.33 11.25
C GLN A 26 -7.36 -21.71 11.62
N SER A 27 -7.16 -22.84 12.31
CA SER A 27 -5.83 -23.39 12.59
C SER A 27 -5.30 -24.29 11.47
N ASP A 28 -6.16 -24.68 10.51
CA ASP A 28 -5.77 -25.34 9.27
C ASP A 28 -5.20 -24.31 8.28
N PHE A 29 -3.87 -24.25 8.20
CA PHE A 29 -3.16 -23.31 7.33
C PHE A 29 -3.36 -23.59 5.84
N ASP A 30 -3.63 -24.84 5.44
CA ASP A 30 -3.84 -25.18 4.02
C ASP A 30 -5.19 -24.66 3.55
N GLN A 31 -6.26 -24.87 4.33
CA GLN A 31 -7.59 -24.32 4.05
C GLN A 31 -7.58 -22.79 4.06
N MET A 32 -6.89 -22.18 5.02
CA MET A 32 -6.74 -20.72 5.09
C MET A 32 -5.96 -20.17 3.90
N ALA A 33 -4.90 -20.85 3.45
CA ALA A 33 -4.14 -20.44 2.28
C ALA A 33 -4.97 -20.49 0.99
N ASP A 34 -5.77 -21.53 0.81
CA ASP A 34 -6.67 -21.66 -0.33
C ASP A 34 -7.80 -20.63 -0.31
N PHE A 35 -8.37 -20.34 0.86
CA PHE A 35 -9.31 -19.23 1.02
C PHE A 35 -8.68 -17.90 0.59
N CYS A 36 -7.47 -17.59 1.06
CA CYS A 36 -6.74 -16.37 0.68
C CYS A 36 -6.53 -16.30 -0.84
N ARG A 37 -6.07 -17.37 -1.49
CA ARG A 37 -5.83 -17.38 -2.94
C ARG A 37 -7.10 -17.19 -3.76
N ARG A 38 -8.23 -17.76 -3.32
CA ARG A 38 -9.50 -17.71 -4.05
C ARG A 38 -10.25 -16.39 -3.87
N THR A 39 -10.03 -15.71 -2.75
CA THR A 39 -10.80 -14.52 -2.36
C THR A 39 -10.00 -13.23 -2.42
N VAL A 40 -8.68 -13.30 -2.64
CA VAL A 40 -7.83 -12.11 -2.73
C VAL A 40 -8.38 -11.16 -3.78
N SER A 41 -8.53 -9.91 -3.36
CA SER A 41 -8.87 -8.79 -4.22
C SER A 41 -7.90 -7.64 -3.94
N THR A 42 -7.91 -6.66 -4.82
CA THR A 42 -7.08 -5.47 -4.64
C THR A 42 -7.71 -4.50 -3.65
N ILE A 43 -6.87 -3.87 -2.85
CA ILE A 43 -7.22 -2.69 -2.05
C ILE A 43 -6.86 -1.38 -2.77
N TRP A 44 -6.50 -1.47 -4.05
CA TRP A 44 -6.08 -0.39 -4.95
C TRP A 44 -4.83 0.42 -4.52
N HIS A 45 -4.14 0.01 -3.45
CA HIS A 45 -2.88 0.61 -3.01
C HIS A 45 -1.65 -0.01 -3.70
N TYR A 46 -1.64 -0.03 -5.03
CA TYR A 46 -0.48 -0.48 -5.80
C TYR A 46 0.66 0.55 -5.72
N HIS A 47 1.89 0.08 -5.46
CA HIS A 47 3.09 0.92 -5.39
C HIS A 47 4.34 0.13 -5.88
N GLY A 48 5.43 0.82 -6.19
CA GLY A 48 6.68 0.24 -6.68
C GLY A 48 6.95 0.47 -8.17
N GLY A 49 8.09 -0.02 -8.66
CA GLY A 49 8.56 0.20 -10.04
C GLY A 49 9.54 1.37 -10.18
N CYS A 50 9.55 2.33 -9.23
CA CYS A 50 10.55 3.39 -9.13
C CYS A 50 11.19 3.38 -7.73
N ILE A 51 12.16 2.50 -7.51
CA ILE A 51 12.72 2.22 -6.19
C ILE A 51 13.97 3.08 -5.94
N ALA A 52 14.03 3.78 -4.81
CA ALA A 52 15.23 4.51 -4.39
C ALA A 52 16.43 3.55 -4.18
N GLY A 53 17.61 3.96 -4.63
CA GLY A 53 18.83 3.15 -4.68
C GLY A 53 18.90 2.15 -5.85
N LYS A 54 17.81 1.97 -6.61
CA LYS A 54 17.81 1.15 -7.84
C LYS A 54 17.53 1.98 -9.10
N VAL A 55 16.59 2.91 -8.98
CA VAL A 55 16.03 3.69 -10.09
C VAL A 55 16.24 5.18 -9.88
N VAL A 56 16.09 5.64 -8.64
CA VAL A 56 16.35 7.02 -8.23
C VAL A 56 17.38 7.05 -7.08
N ASP A 57 18.15 8.11 -6.97
CA ASP A 57 19.06 8.33 -5.84
C ASP A 57 18.31 8.83 -4.56
N GLY A 58 19.06 9.16 -3.50
CA GLY A 58 18.53 9.71 -2.25
C GLY A 58 17.93 11.12 -2.37
N ASP A 59 18.10 11.77 -3.52
CA ASP A 59 17.50 13.05 -3.88
C ASP A 59 16.31 12.86 -4.86
N PHE A 60 15.87 11.62 -5.05
CA PHE A 60 14.81 11.22 -5.99
C PHE A 60 15.12 11.59 -7.45
N ARG A 61 16.41 11.71 -7.81
CA ARG A 61 16.86 11.92 -9.19
C ARG A 61 17.05 10.58 -9.87
N VAL A 62 16.67 10.50 -11.14
CA VAL A 62 16.77 9.26 -11.91
C VAL A 62 18.23 8.91 -12.20
N ILE A 63 18.63 7.66 -11.93
CA ILE A 63 19.99 7.15 -12.14
C ILE A 63 20.09 6.13 -13.30
N VAL A 64 18.98 5.79 -13.96
CA VAL A 64 18.91 4.88 -15.12
C VAL A 64 18.07 5.47 -16.26
N PRO A 65 18.39 5.22 -17.55
CA PRO A 65 17.65 5.79 -18.68
C PRO A 65 16.17 5.35 -18.70
N LEU A 66 15.28 6.33 -18.85
CA LEU A 66 13.82 6.25 -18.65
C LEU A 66 13.07 5.52 -19.79
N ARG A 67 12.12 4.63 -19.43
CA ARG A 67 11.05 4.22 -20.36
C ARG A 67 9.64 4.41 -19.79
N THR A 68 9.37 4.13 -18.51
CA THR A 68 8.08 4.47 -17.84
C THR A 68 8.25 4.30 -16.32
N PHE A 69 7.75 5.22 -15.48
CA PHE A 69 7.70 5.02 -14.02
C PHE A 69 6.26 5.01 -13.50
N GLY A 70 5.91 3.92 -12.83
CA GLY A 70 4.73 3.78 -11.98
C GLY A 70 5.03 4.14 -10.52
N ILE A 71 3.98 4.08 -9.69
CA ILE A 71 3.88 4.65 -8.34
C ILE A 71 5.13 4.44 -7.47
N SER A 72 5.64 5.54 -6.94
CA SER A 72 6.96 5.71 -6.35
C SER A 72 7.07 5.17 -4.90
N PRO A 73 8.12 5.55 -4.14
CA PRO A 73 9.03 4.66 -3.44
C PRO A 73 8.41 4.02 -2.20
N ARG A 74 8.66 2.71 -2.08
CA ARG A 74 8.38 1.82 -0.95
C ARG A 74 8.07 2.53 0.37
N ASP A 75 6.81 2.43 0.78
CA ASP A 75 6.47 2.35 2.19
C ASP A 75 5.65 1.07 2.38
N LYS A 76 5.98 0.28 3.39
CA LYS A 76 5.20 -0.93 3.73
C LYS A 76 3.83 -0.54 4.33
N SER A 77 3.52 0.75 4.40
CA SER A 77 2.29 1.28 4.97
C SER A 77 1.83 2.61 4.34
N SER A 78 0.51 2.64 4.08
CA SER A 78 -0.41 3.79 4.03
C SER A 78 -0.45 4.75 2.82
N GLY A 79 -0.82 4.22 1.64
CA GLY A 79 -1.73 4.88 0.68
C GLY A 79 -1.49 6.35 0.32
N TYR A 80 -2.57 7.10 0.10
CA TYR A 80 -2.56 8.50 -0.37
C TYR A 80 -1.88 9.50 0.58
N PRO A 81 -2.02 9.44 1.92
CA PRO A 81 -1.40 10.42 2.82
C PRO A 81 0.12 10.45 2.72
N THR A 82 0.77 9.28 2.62
CA THR A 82 2.22 9.18 2.45
C THR A 82 2.68 9.84 1.15
N LEU A 83 1.93 9.69 0.05
CA LEU A 83 2.24 10.34 -1.22
C LEU A 83 2.15 11.87 -1.14
N LEU A 84 1.13 12.39 -0.47
CA LEU A 84 0.94 13.85 -0.30
C LEU A 84 2.09 14.46 0.52
N ILE A 85 2.46 13.83 1.63
CA ILE A 85 3.57 14.28 2.48
C ILE A 85 4.90 14.18 1.71
N LEU A 86 5.12 13.09 0.98
CA LEU A 86 6.32 12.89 0.18
C LEU A 86 6.47 13.97 -0.91
N GLY A 87 5.39 14.29 -1.63
CA GLY A 87 5.38 15.35 -2.63
C GLY A 87 5.79 16.70 -2.04
N ARG A 88 5.24 17.06 -0.87
CA ARG A 88 5.62 18.29 -0.15
C ARG A 88 7.09 18.27 0.30
N TYR A 89 7.58 17.13 0.78
CA TYR A 89 8.96 16.98 1.23
C TYR A 89 9.95 17.17 0.08
N VAL A 90 9.74 16.48 -1.04
CA VAL A 90 10.59 16.60 -2.23
C VAL A 90 10.56 18.02 -2.79
N GLY A 91 9.38 18.65 -2.86
CA GLY A 91 9.24 20.04 -3.29
C GLY A 91 10.04 21.02 -2.42
N GLN A 92 9.99 20.87 -1.09
CA GLN A 92 10.80 21.68 -0.17
C GLN A 92 12.30 21.46 -0.35
N LYS A 93 12.73 20.20 -0.54
CA LYS A 93 14.14 19.87 -0.80
C LYS A 93 14.64 20.54 -2.07
N ILE A 94 13.84 20.53 -3.15
CA ILE A 94 14.16 21.23 -4.41
C ILE A 94 14.26 22.75 -4.19
N MET A 95 13.31 23.36 -3.47
CA MET A 95 13.34 24.81 -3.20
C MET A 95 14.55 25.23 -2.36
N ASN A 96 14.89 24.46 -1.33
CA ASN A 96 16.07 24.73 -0.49
C ASN A 96 17.37 24.61 -1.30
N ASN A 97 17.48 23.58 -2.15
CA ASN A 97 18.64 23.41 -3.04
C ASN A 97 18.78 24.60 -4.01
N ARG A 98 17.67 25.18 -4.50
CA ARG A 98 17.69 26.37 -5.37
C ARG A 98 18.10 27.64 -4.62
N LYS A 99 17.64 27.83 -3.38
CA LYS A 99 17.99 29.00 -2.55
C LYS A 99 19.44 28.98 -2.07
N GLY A 100 20.04 27.81 -1.88
CA GLY A 100 21.45 27.65 -1.51
C GLY A 100 22.46 27.78 -2.65
N GLY A 101 22.02 28.16 -3.86
CA GLY A 101 22.83 28.24 -5.08
C GLY A 101 23.76 29.46 -5.21
N TYR A 102 23.92 30.27 -4.16
CA TYR A 102 24.98 31.28 -4.07
C TYR A 102 25.72 31.07 -2.75
N LYS A 103 26.61 30.07 -2.72
CA LYS A 103 27.73 30.09 -1.77
C LYS A 103 28.92 30.60 -2.55
N MET A 104 29.39 31.81 -2.20
CA MET A 104 30.70 32.27 -2.63
C MET A 104 31.70 31.23 -2.13
N VAL A 105 32.51 30.75 -3.07
CA VAL A 105 33.66 29.92 -2.77
C VAL A 105 34.71 30.88 -2.24
N ASP A 106 35.06 30.77 -0.96
CA ASP A 106 36.28 31.37 -0.41
C ASP A 106 37.45 30.40 -0.67
#